data_AF-A0AA41FGG3-F1
#
_entry.id   AF-A0AA41FGG3-F1
#
_cell.length_a   1.000
_cell.length_b   1.000
_cell.length_c   1.000
_cell.angle_alpha   90.00
_cell.angle_beta   90.00
_cell.angle_gamma   90.00
#
_symmetry.space_group_name_H-M   'P 1'
#
loop_
_entity.id
_entity.type
_entity.pdbx_description
1 polymer ?
#
loop_
_entity_poly.entity_id
_entity_poly.type
_entity_poly.pdbx_seq_one_letter_code
_entity_poly.pdbx_strand_id
1 'polypeptide(L)'
;MRLVFKYIFIVSCYLAIGYAVVLTWYKHKGIAYNKKYILLPVVMFLVGLIGYHASPVPLNSKENENVIEQSISENMANKESPETTIEETVGVAETPEEFKESCQEIGYKKILRNPEDYIGQRIVITAKVQQIMQGGLFDDSQYYRVLTDNDGYEIYADDEYFMYDSRIGDEMKILKDDVLKIYAIFTGMEEVKRALTGTKEEVPAIKAYYVELISE
;
A
#
# COMPACT_ATOMS: atom_id res chain seq x y z
N MET A 1 12.02 -21.90 -45.87
CA MET A 1 13.12 -22.13 -44.89
C MET A 1 14.23 -21.07 -44.94
N ARG A 2 15.16 -21.03 -45.92
CA ARG A 2 16.37 -20.17 -45.87
C ARG A 2 16.15 -18.68 -45.54
N LEU A 3 15.07 -18.04 -46.03
CA LEU A 3 14.75 -16.65 -45.67
C LEU A 3 14.34 -16.49 -44.20
N VAL A 4 13.47 -17.36 -43.69
CA VAL A 4 12.98 -17.34 -42.30
C VAL A 4 14.14 -17.49 -41.32
N PHE A 5 15.08 -18.39 -41.62
CA PHE A 5 16.28 -18.57 -40.80
C PHE A 5 17.17 -17.33 -40.74
N LYS A 6 17.35 -16.61 -41.87
CA LYS A 6 18.05 -15.31 -41.87
C LYS A 6 17.29 -14.27 -41.03
N TYR A 7 15.97 -14.21 -41.14
CA TYR A 7 15.16 -13.21 -40.43
C TYR A 7 15.21 -13.43 -38.90
N ILE A 8 15.07 -14.67 -38.44
CA ILE A 8 15.22 -15.05 -37.02
C ILE A 8 16.62 -14.65 -36.50
N PHE A 9 17.67 -14.92 -37.27
CA PHE A 9 19.05 -14.59 -36.87
C PHE A 9 19.32 -13.08 -36.81
N ILE A 10 18.68 -12.30 -37.68
CA ILE A 10 18.75 -10.83 -37.65
C ILE A 10 18.03 -10.28 -36.42
N VAL A 11 16.82 -10.79 -36.11
CA VAL A 11 16.04 -10.39 -34.93
C VAL A 11 16.77 -10.75 -33.62
N SER A 12 17.37 -11.94 -33.52
CA SER A 12 18.12 -12.33 -32.32
C SER A 12 19.37 -11.46 -32.10
N CYS A 13 20.07 -11.06 -33.17
CA CYS A 13 21.17 -10.09 -33.07
C CYS A 13 20.70 -8.73 -32.53
N TYR A 14 19.58 -8.19 -33.01
CA TYR A 14 19.05 -6.91 -32.51
C TYR A 14 18.61 -6.99 -31.03
N LEU A 15 17.99 -8.09 -30.62
CA LEU A 15 17.63 -8.33 -29.21
C LEU A 15 18.88 -8.42 -28.30
N ALA A 16 19.93 -9.12 -28.75
CA ALA A 16 21.19 -9.22 -28.02
C ALA A 16 21.89 -7.86 -27.87
N ILE A 17 21.89 -7.03 -28.92
CA ILE A 17 22.43 -5.66 -28.89
C ILE A 17 21.63 -4.79 -27.91
N GLY A 18 20.30 -4.83 -27.97
CA GLY A 18 19.43 -4.08 -27.04
C GLY A 18 19.69 -4.44 -25.58
N TYR A 19 19.78 -5.75 -25.27
CA TYR A 19 20.10 -6.24 -23.93
C TYR A 19 21.49 -5.80 -23.45
N ALA A 20 22.50 -5.85 -24.32
CA ALA A 20 23.86 -5.39 -24.00
C ALA A 20 23.93 -3.88 -23.72
N VAL A 21 23.18 -3.05 -24.47
CA VAL A 21 23.06 -1.61 -24.22
C VAL A 21 22.41 -1.34 -22.87
N VAL A 22 21.31 -2.03 -22.55
CA VAL A 22 20.62 -1.91 -21.26
C VAL A 22 21.55 -2.28 -20.08
N LEU A 23 22.25 -3.42 -20.16
CA LEU A 23 23.22 -3.82 -19.13
C LEU A 23 24.37 -2.81 -18.96
N THR A 24 24.88 -2.26 -20.07
CA THR A 24 25.95 -1.26 -20.04
C THR A 24 25.47 0.05 -19.40
N TRP A 25 24.24 0.46 -19.69
CA TRP A 25 23.59 1.64 -19.10
C TRP A 25 23.38 1.48 -17.58
N TYR A 26 22.86 0.33 -17.15
CA TYR A 26 22.75 -0.02 -15.72
C TYR A 26 24.12 0.00 -15.02
N LYS A 27 25.16 -0.58 -15.64
CA LYS A 27 26.51 -0.60 -15.07
C LYS A 27 27.14 0.79 -14.93
N HIS A 28 26.86 1.71 -15.87
CA HIS A 28 27.48 3.05 -15.87
C HIS A 28 26.74 4.07 -14.99
N LYS A 29 25.47 3.87 -14.64
CA LYS A 29 24.68 4.83 -13.84
C LYS A 29 24.78 4.70 -12.32
N GLY A 30 25.39 3.63 -11.82
CA GLY A 30 25.44 3.34 -10.38
C GLY A 30 24.13 2.76 -9.84
N ILE A 31 24.21 2.06 -8.70
CA ILE A 31 23.08 1.29 -8.13
C ILE A 31 22.23 2.21 -7.24
N ALA A 32 21.66 3.26 -7.86
CA ALA A 32 20.77 4.24 -7.25
C ALA A 32 19.61 4.60 -8.20
N TYR A 33 19.11 3.61 -8.95
CA TYR A 33 18.04 3.78 -9.93
C TYR A 33 16.81 2.96 -9.55
N ASN A 34 15.63 3.60 -9.54
CA ASN A 34 14.40 3.04 -8.97
C ASN A 34 14.02 1.69 -9.62
N LYS A 35 13.82 0.66 -8.79
CA LYS A 35 13.54 -0.73 -9.23
C LYS A 35 12.31 -0.86 -10.16
N LYS A 36 11.40 0.11 -10.13
CA LYS A 36 10.22 0.23 -11.02
C LYS A 36 10.58 0.11 -12.52
N TYR A 37 11.78 0.53 -12.94
CA TYR A 37 12.23 0.45 -14.34
C TYR A 37 12.82 -0.92 -14.77
N ILE A 38 12.98 -1.87 -13.85
CA ILE A 38 13.55 -3.20 -14.15
C ILE A 38 12.59 -4.08 -14.97
N LEU A 39 11.27 -3.91 -14.78
CA LEU A 39 10.24 -4.73 -15.44
C LEU A 39 9.81 -4.21 -16.83
N LEU A 40 10.09 -2.95 -17.17
CA LEU A 40 9.73 -2.38 -18.48
C LEU A 40 10.17 -3.20 -19.72
N PRO A 41 11.42 -3.72 -19.81
CA PRO A 41 11.78 -4.59 -20.93
C PRO A 41 10.99 -5.91 -20.97
N VAL A 42 10.56 -6.44 -19.83
CA VAL A 42 9.73 -7.66 -19.75
C VAL A 42 8.31 -7.38 -20.25
N VAL A 43 7.73 -6.23 -19.87
CA VAL A 43 6.40 -5.80 -20.33
C VAL A 43 6.40 -5.54 -21.84
N MET A 44 7.42 -4.87 -22.39
CA MET A 44 7.54 -4.68 -23.84
C MET A 44 7.70 -6.01 -24.60
N PHE A 45 8.41 -6.99 -24.03
CA PHE A 45 8.54 -8.32 -24.63
C PHE A 45 7.19 -9.06 -24.71
N LEU A 46 6.35 -8.96 -23.67
CA LEU A 46 5.00 -9.55 -23.66
C LEU A 46 4.07 -8.88 -24.69
N VAL A 47 4.07 -7.54 -24.78
CA VAL A 47 3.25 -6.81 -25.78
C VAL A 47 3.70 -7.14 -27.21
N GLY A 48 5.00 -7.30 -27.45
CA GLY A 48 5.55 -7.65 -28.76
C GLY A 48 5.09 -9.00 -29.33
N LEU A 49 4.66 -9.94 -28.48
CA LEU A 49 4.17 -11.26 -28.90
C LEU A 49 2.72 -11.24 -29.43
N ILE A 50 1.94 -10.19 -29.12
CA ILE A 50 0.52 -10.09 -29.49
C ILE A 50 0.36 -9.56 -30.93
N GLY A 51 1.36 -8.85 -31.47
CA GLY A 51 1.27 -8.15 -32.76
C GLY A 51 1.32 -9.00 -34.03
N TYR A 52 1.44 -10.32 -33.94
CA TYR A 52 1.68 -11.22 -35.08
C TYR A 52 0.49 -12.16 -35.35
N HIS A 53 -0.64 -11.64 -35.86
CA HIS A 53 -1.53 -12.35 -36.82
C HIS A 53 -2.69 -11.46 -37.31
N ALA A 54 -2.43 -10.62 -38.34
CA ALA A 54 -3.50 -9.93 -39.06
C ALA A 54 -3.12 -9.66 -40.54
N SER A 55 -3.87 -10.26 -41.46
CA SER A 55 -3.92 -9.90 -42.89
C SER A 55 -5.39 -9.92 -43.34
N PRO A 56 -5.88 -8.96 -44.13
CA PRO A 56 -7.32 -8.73 -44.33
C PRO A 56 -7.93 -9.49 -45.52
N VAL A 57 -9.24 -9.77 -45.42
CA VAL A 57 -10.13 -10.15 -46.54
C VAL A 57 -11.45 -9.37 -46.38
N PRO A 58 -12.02 -8.75 -47.44
CA PRO A 58 -13.12 -7.78 -47.28
C PRO A 58 -14.54 -8.31 -47.59
N LEU A 59 -15.49 -7.81 -46.78
CA LEU A 59 -16.88 -7.39 -47.09
C LEU A 59 -17.96 -8.38 -47.58
N ASN A 60 -19.16 -8.23 -46.98
CA ASN A 60 -20.52 -8.53 -47.51
C ASN A 60 -20.92 -10.04 -47.59
N SER A 61 -22.02 -10.52 -46.97
CA SER A 61 -23.38 -9.99 -47.16
C SER A 61 -24.49 -10.73 -46.37
N LYS A 62 -25.65 -10.06 -46.28
CA LYS A 62 -27.03 -10.55 -46.02
C LYS A 62 -27.47 -10.98 -44.61
N GLU A 63 -28.71 -10.59 -44.28
CA GLU A 63 -29.48 -11.05 -43.13
C GLU A 63 -30.05 -12.47 -43.34
N ASN A 64 -30.32 -13.19 -42.24
CA ASN A 64 -31.69 -13.66 -41.96
C ASN A 64 -31.88 -13.97 -40.45
N GLU A 65 -33.14 -14.11 -40.03
CA GLU A 65 -33.62 -14.17 -38.64
C GLU A 65 -34.21 -15.56 -38.26
N ASN A 66 -34.16 -15.89 -36.95
CA ASN A 66 -34.98 -16.80 -36.10
C ASN A 66 -34.07 -17.53 -35.05
N VAL A 67 -34.29 -17.56 -33.72
CA VAL A 67 -35.49 -17.92 -32.90
C VAL A 67 -35.73 -19.45 -32.99
N ILE A 68 -35.73 -20.33 -31.96
CA ILE A 68 -35.99 -20.36 -30.48
C ILE A 68 -34.79 -21.11 -29.79
N GLU A 69 -34.49 -21.31 -28.47
CA GLU A 69 -35.04 -21.28 -27.08
C GLU A 69 -33.89 -20.80 -26.12
N GLN A 70 -34.04 -19.92 -25.11
CA GLN A 70 -34.62 -20.03 -23.75
C GLN A 70 -33.85 -20.89 -22.71
N SER A 71 -33.26 -20.24 -21.70
CA SER A 71 -33.14 -20.75 -20.32
C SER A 71 -33.27 -19.57 -19.32
N ILE A 72 -33.97 -19.80 -18.21
CA ILE A 72 -34.60 -18.77 -17.37
C ILE A 72 -33.81 -18.53 -16.08
N SER A 73 -33.61 -17.24 -15.75
CA SER A 73 -33.53 -16.57 -14.43
C SER A 73 -32.73 -17.24 -13.27
N GLU A 74 -32.44 -16.64 -12.11
CA GLU A 74 -32.84 -15.42 -11.37
C GLU A 74 -31.65 -15.12 -10.40
N ASN A 75 -31.49 -14.01 -9.67
CA ASN A 75 -32.27 -12.79 -9.44
C ASN A 75 -31.26 -11.68 -9.01
N MET A 76 -31.37 -10.45 -9.51
CA MET A 76 -30.53 -9.32 -9.04
C MET A 76 -31.40 -8.20 -8.46
N ALA A 77 -31.41 -8.09 -7.13
CA ALA A 77 -32.09 -7.01 -6.43
C ALA A 77 -31.20 -5.75 -6.42
N ASN A 78 -31.53 -4.78 -7.28
CA ASN A 78 -30.92 -3.46 -7.23
C ASN A 78 -31.33 -2.74 -5.92
N LYS A 79 -30.35 -2.19 -5.19
CA LYS A 79 -30.61 -1.18 -4.16
C LYS A 79 -29.62 -0.03 -4.29
N GLU A 80 -30.02 0.91 -5.11
CA GLU A 80 -29.52 2.27 -5.19
C GLU A 80 -29.41 2.89 -3.78
N SER A 81 -28.27 3.51 -3.50
CA SER A 81 -27.95 4.19 -2.24
C SER A 81 -27.30 5.54 -2.60
N PRO A 82 -27.73 6.66 -1.99
CA PRO A 82 -27.47 7.98 -2.55
C PRO A 82 -25.99 8.36 -2.50
N GLU A 83 -25.47 8.74 -3.66
CA GLU A 83 -24.22 9.47 -3.82
C GLU A 83 -24.37 10.85 -3.13
N THR A 84 -24.00 10.90 -1.86
CA THR A 84 -23.98 12.16 -1.12
C THR A 84 -22.65 12.85 -1.42
N THR A 85 -22.70 13.84 -2.31
CA THR A 85 -21.58 14.74 -2.57
C THR A 85 -21.13 15.38 -1.26
N ILE A 86 -19.98 14.95 -0.74
CA ILE A 86 -19.30 15.68 0.32
C ILE A 86 -18.74 16.94 -0.34
N GLU A 87 -19.28 18.10 0.02
CA GLU A 87 -18.74 19.37 -0.44
C GLU A 87 -17.29 19.50 0.05
N GLU A 88 -16.34 19.61 -0.88
CA GLU A 88 -14.93 19.86 -0.58
C GLU A 88 -14.79 21.32 -0.10
N THR A 89 -15.20 21.56 1.15
CA THR A 89 -14.98 22.85 1.82
C THR A 89 -13.48 23.11 1.85
N VAL A 90 -13.03 24.13 1.12
CA VAL A 90 -11.61 24.50 1.01
C VAL A 90 -11.10 24.89 2.40
N GLY A 91 -10.53 23.91 3.10
CA GLY A 91 -10.10 24.03 4.47
C GLY A 91 -8.90 24.96 4.59
N VAL A 92 -8.85 25.73 5.68
CA VAL A 92 -7.60 26.31 6.15
C VAL A 92 -6.64 25.16 6.43
N ALA A 93 -5.40 25.27 5.96
CA ALA A 93 -4.36 24.30 6.30
C ALA A 93 -4.08 24.37 7.80
N GLU A 94 -4.52 23.36 8.53
CA GLU A 94 -4.35 23.21 9.97
C GLU A 94 -2.88 23.23 10.39
N THR A 95 -2.58 23.89 11.50
CA THR A 95 -1.23 23.94 12.08
C THR A 95 -0.90 22.67 12.88
N PRO A 96 0.39 22.30 13.01
CA PRO A 96 0.82 21.21 13.88
C PRO A 96 0.31 21.35 15.32
N GLU A 97 0.21 22.57 15.82
CA GLU A 97 -0.26 22.93 17.15
C GLU A 97 -1.76 22.62 17.30
N GLU A 98 -2.62 23.10 16.39
CA GLU A 98 -4.05 22.81 16.37
C GLU A 98 -4.33 21.30 16.29
N PHE A 99 -3.59 20.57 15.45
CA PHE A 99 -3.70 19.11 15.38
C PHE A 99 -3.36 18.46 16.73
N LYS A 100 -2.23 18.84 17.35
CA LYS A 100 -1.80 18.30 18.66
C LYS A 100 -2.77 18.62 19.79
N GLU A 101 -3.35 19.82 19.82
CA GLU A 101 -4.35 20.23 20.82
C GLU A 101 -5.68 19.48 20.65
N SER A 102 -6.02 19.06 19.43
CA SER A 102 -7.24 18.27 19.16
C SER A 102 -7.14 16.77 19.49
N CYS A 103 -5.92 16.25 19.69
CA CYS A 103 -5.66 14.85 20.04
C CYS A 103 -6.10 14.54 21.49
N GLN A 104 -6.73 13.38 21.70
CA GLN A 104 -7.28 12.98 23.00
C GLN A 104 -6.75 11.62 23.48
N GLU A 105 -6.64 11.43 24.79
CA GLU A 105 -6.30 10.13 25.38
C GLU A 105 -7.53 9.21 25.37
N ILE A 106 -7.57 8.25 24.44
CA ILE A 106 -8.65 7.28 24.31
C ILE A 106 -8.18 5.93 24.86
N GLY A 107 -8.65 5.57 26.05
CA GLY A 107 -8.25 4.32 26.72
C GLY A 107 -8.49 3.08 25.86
N TYR A 108 -7.42 2.34 25.58
CA TYR A 108 -7.34 1.17 24.68
C TYR A 108 -8.49 0.16 24.81
N LYS A 109 -8.88 -0.18 26.04
CA LYS A 109 -9.98 -1.13 26.33
C LYS A 109 -11.39 -0.58 26.02
N LYS A 110 -11.51 0.65 25.51
CA LYS A 110 -12.70 1.18 24.81
C LYS A 110 -12.59 0.93 23.30
N ILE A 111 -11.45 1.27 22.70
CA ILE A 111 -11.14 1.05 21.28
C ILE A 111 -11.34 -0.43 20.93
N LEU A 112 -10.75 -1.35 21.70
CA LEU A 112 -10.89 -2.80 21.49
C LEU A 112 -12.33 -3.35 21.61
N ARG A 113 -13.27 -2.60 22.21
CA ARG A 113 -14.66 -3.07 22.37
C ARG A 113 -15.56 -2.58 21.25
N ASN A 114 -15.36 -1.33 20.83
CA ASN A 114 -16.16 -0.66 19.81
C ASN A 114 -15.24 0.09 18.82
N PRO A 115 -14.40 -0.58 18.01
CA PRO A 115 -13.38 0.11 17.20
C PRO A 115 -14.01 1.12 16.23
N GLU A 116 -15.15 0.77 15.62
CA GLU A 116 -15.91 1.62 14.69
C GLU A 116 -16.29 3.00 15.27
N ASP A 117 -16.57 3.09 16.58
CA ASP A 117 -16.92 4.36 17.24
C ASP A 117 -15.76 5.38 17.21
N TYR A 118 -14.51 4.90 17.04
CA TYR A 118 -13.29 5.70 17.17
C TYR A 118 -12.54 5.92 15.85
N ILE A 119 -12.92 5.27 14.75
CA ILE A 119 -12.20 5.41 13.46
C ILE A 119 -12.22 6.87 13.00
N GLY A 120 -11.05 7.40 12.65
CA GLY A 120 -10.85 8.80 12.27
C GLY A 120 -10.67 9.76 13.44
N GLN A 121 -10.88 9.33 14.70
CA GLN A 121 -10.60 10.17 15.86
C GLN A 121 -9.09 10.38 16.05
N ARG A 122 -8.74 11.57 16.52
CA ARG A 122 -7.36 11.98 16.81
C ARG A 122 -7.00 11.60 18.23
N ILE A 123 -5.92 10.84 18.38
CA ILE A 123 -5.45 10.34 19.67
C ILE A 123 -4.04 10.84 19.98
N VAL A 124 -3.73 10.90 21.27
CA VAL A 124 -2.36 11.01 21.78
C VAL A 124 -2.07 9.83 22.70
N ILE A 125 -0.89 9.22 22.55
CA ILE A 125 -0.37 8.16 23.42
C ILE A 125 1.12 8.38 23.71
N THR A 126 1.62 7.81 24.80
CA THR A 126 3.06 7.65 25.04
C THR A 126 3.41 6.16 24.99
N ALA A 127 4.37 5.78 24.15
CA ALA A 127 4.69 4.38 23.89
C ALA A 127 6.17 4.18 23.48
N LYS A 128 6.70 2.99 23.79
CA LYS A 128 8.07 2.58 23.43
C LYS A 128 8.07 1.73 22.15
N VAL A 129 9.05 1.96 21.28
CA VAL A 129 9.19 1.27 19.99
C VAL A 129 9.81 -0.11 20.18
N GLN A 130 8.96 -1.14 20.32
CA GLN A 130 9.39 -2.51 20.58
C GLN A 130 9.94 -3.21 19.32
N GLN A 131 9.42 -2.89 18.13
CA GLN A 131 9.88 -3.49 16.88
C GLN A 131 9.65 -2.54 15.70
N ILE A 132 10.69 -2.34 14.89
CA ILE A 132 10.58 -1.74 13.56
C ILE A 132 10.23 -2.84 12.55
N MET A 133 9.25 -2.57 11.70
CA MET A 133 8.80 -3.42 10.60
C MET A 133 8.95 -2.65 9.28
N GLN A 134 9.22 -3.38 8.20
CA GLN A 134 9.29 -2.84 6.85
C GLN A 134 8.16 -3.43 6.01
N GLY A 135 7.63 -2.62 5.08
CA GLY A 135 6.53 -3.00 4.20
C GLY A 135 6.84 -4.17 3.25
N GLY A 136 5.82 -4.57 2.52
CA GLY A 136 5.88 -5.70 1.58
C GLY A 136 6.66 -5.41 0.29
N LEU A 137 6.69 -6.39 -0.62
CA LEU A 137 7.40 -6.31 -1.92
C LEU A 137 6.97 -5.12 -2.82
N PHE A 138 5.82 -4.50 -2.53
CA PHE A 138 5.24 -3.39 -3.27
C PHE A 138 5.06 -2.11 -2.42
N ASP A 139 5.64 -2.10 -1.22
CA ASP A 139 5.38 -1.15 -0.16
C ASP A 139 6.70 -0.83 0.57
N ASP A 140 7.32 0.30 0.23
CA ASP A 140 8.60 0.73 0.79
C ASP A 140 8.46 1.40 2.19
N SER A 141 7.27 1.38 2.79
CA SER A 141 6.96 2.07 4.06
C SER A 141 7.64 1.44 5.27
N GLN A 142 7.79 2.23 6.35
CA GLN A 142 8.24 1.75 7.66
C GLN A 142 7.07 1.81 8.66
N TYR A 143 6.93 0.73 9.43
CA TYR A 143 5.90 0.54 10.43
C TYR A 143 6.54 0.23 11.78
N TYR A 144 5.84 0.51 12.87
CA TYR A 144 6.35 0.27 14.22
C TYR A 144 5.30 -0.46 15.06
N ARG A 145 5.75 -1.48 15.78
CA ARG A 145 5.00 -2.07 16.90
C ARG A 145 5.41 -1.30 18.14
N VAL A 146 4.50 -0.53 18.72
CA VAL A 146 4.74 0.24 19.94
C VAL A 146 3.90 -0.33 21.09
N LEU A 147 4.41 -0.25 22.32
CA LEU A 147 3.67 -0.63 23.53
C LEU A 147 3.66 0.52 24.53
N THR A 148 2.57 0.66 25.28
CA THR A 148 2.41 1.63 26.37
C THR A 148 2.93 1.10 27.71
N ASP A 149 3.13 2.02 28.65
CA ASP A 149 3.44 1.76 30.07
C ASP A 149 2.33 2.41 30.90
N ASN A 150 1.24 1.67 31.13
CA ASN A 150 0.06 2.17 31.84
C ASN A 150 0.17 1.98 33.35
N ASP A 151 0.98 1.01 33.79
CA ASP A 151 1.23 0.73 35.20
C ASP A 151 2.35 1.61 35.83
N GLY A 152 3.18 2.24 34.99
CA GLY A 152 4.22 3.19 35.40
C GLY A 152 5.52 2.54 35.89
N TYR A 153 5.80 1.28 35.52
CA TYR A 153 7.04 0.58 35.88
C TYR A 153 8.16 0.67 34.82
N GLU A 154 8.03 1.51 33.78
CA GLU A 154 8.99 1.73 32.69
C GLU A 154 9.27 0.46 31.84
N ILE A 155 8.46 -0.59 31.99
CA ILE A 155 8.60 -1.85 31.27
C ILE A 155 8.09 -1.75 29.83
N TYR A 156 7.03 -0.98 29.59
CA TYR A 156 6.28 -0.84 28.35
C TYR A 156 5.81 -2.19 27.80
N ALA A 157 4.91 -2.83 28.55
CA ALA A 157 4.41 -4.18 28.28
C ALA A 157 2.87 -4.28 28.21
N ASP A 158 2.16 -3.15 28.27
CA ASP A 158 0.69 -3.10 28.35
C ASP A 158 0.01 -3.14 26.98
N ASP A 159 -0.47 -2.00 26.49
CA ASP A 159 -1.34 -1.91 25.32
C ASP A 159 -0.51 -1.75 24.04
N GLU A 160 -0.77 -2.58 23.03
CA GLU A 160 0.00 -2.70 21.79
C GLU A 160 -0.67 -1.97 20.62
N TYR A 161 0.08 -1.13 19.90
CA TYR A 161 -0.41 -0.43 18.71
C TYR A 161 0.46 -0.74 17.48
N PHE A 162 -0.19 -0.82 16.32
CA PHE A 162 0.46 -0.85 15.01
C PHE A 162 0.51 0.58 14.45
N MET A 163 1.70 1.16 14.39
CA MET A 163 1.92 2.55 13.98
C MET A 163 2.45 2.65 12.55
N TYR A 164 1.69 3.29 11.68
CA TYR A 164 2.14 3.77 10.37
C TYR A 164 2.89 5.10 10.56
N ASP A 165 4.09 5.22 9.97
CA ASP A 165 4.73 6.53 9.83
C ASP A 165 3.96 7.36 8.78
N SER A 166 3.39 8.48 9.19
CA SER A 166 2.64 9.41 8.31
C SER A 166 3.10 10.86 8.51
N ARG A 167 4.27 11.05 9.11
CA ARG A 167 4.90 12.34 9.34
C ARG A 167 5.34 12.97 8.02
N ILE A 168 5.20 14.28 7.90
CA ILE A 168 5.56 15.04 6.69
C ILE A 168 6.59 16.11 7.09
N GLY A 169 7.79 16.05 6.48
CA GLY A 169 8.87 17.00 6.73
C GLY A 169 9.70 16.75 8.01
N ASP A 170 9.34 15.75 8.81
CA ASP A 170 10.16 15.25 9.92
C ASP A 170 11.06 14.10 9.43
N GLU A 171 12.37 14.33 9.41
CA GLU A 171 13.39 13.33 9.06
C GLU A 171 13.98 12.60 10.29
N MET A 172 13.44 12.82 11.50
CA MET A 172 13.89 12.13 12.71
C MET A 172 13.68 10.62 12.55
N LYS A 173 14.79 9.89 12.48
CA LYS A 173 14.79 8.44 12.38
C LYS A 173 14.47 7.82 13.74
N ILE A 174 13.24 7.35 13.89
CA ILE A 174 12.82 6.51 15.00
C ILE A 174 13.64 5.21 15.01
N LEU A 175 14.17 4.81 16.17
CA LEU A 175 14.90 3.57 16.41
C LEU A 175 14.04 2.59 17.24
N LYS A 176 14.64 1.45 17.60
CA LYS A 176 14.06 0.52 18.58
C LYS A 176 14.44 1.02 19.97
N ASP A 177 13.54 0.83 20.93
CA ASP A 177 13.63 1.21 22.34
C ASP A 177 13.43 2.71 22.64
N ASP A 178 13.38 3.57 21.61
CA ASP A 178 12.83 4.94 21.68
C ASP A 178 11.48 4.98 22.42
N VAL A 179 11.35 5.91 23.36
CA VAL A 179 10.06 6.30 23.96
C VAL A 179 9.55 7.56 23.25
N LEU A 180 8.36 7.48 22.67
CA LEU A 180 7.75 8.55 21.88
C LEU A 180 6.43 9.00 22.51
N LYS A 181 6.18 10.32 22.53
CA LYS A 181 4.81 10.85 22.53
C LYS A 181 4.33 10.90 21.08
N ILE A 182 3.19 10.30 20.80
CA ILE A 182 2.69 10.06 19.44
C ILE A 182 1.32 10.75 19.30
N TYR A 183 1.20 11.65 18.32
CA TYR A 183 -0.05 12.31 17.95
C TYR A 183 -0.51 11.74 16.61
N ALA A 184 -1.67 11.08 16.62
CA ALA A 184 -2.07 10.18 15.54
C ALA A 184 -3.57 10.23 15.25
N ILE A 185 -3.96 9.66 14.10
CA ILE A 185 -5.35 9.29 13.81
C ILE A 185 -5.48 7.78 14.00
N PHE A 186 -6.50 7.32 14.74
CA PHE A 186 -6.86 5.91 14.83
C PHE A 186 -7.57 5.46 13.54
N THR A 187 -7.10 4.37 12.92
CA THR A 187 -7.54 3.93 11.58
C THR A 187 -8.26 2.59 11.56
N GLY A 188 -8.62 2.03 12.72
CA GLY A 188 -9.25 0.71 12.84
C GLY A 188 -8.29 -0.34 13.41
N MET A 189 -8.55 -1.61 13.10
CA MET A 189 -7.77 -2.75 13.61
C MET A 189 -6.89 -3.35 12.51
N GLU A 190 -5.65 -3.71 12.83
CA GLU A 190 -4.71 -4.40 11.94
C GLU A 190 -4.50 -5.85 12.41
N GLU A 191 -4.51 -6.81 11.49
CA GLU A 191 -4.31 -8.24 11.81
C GLU A 191 -2.81 -8.59 11.89
N VAL A 192 -2.28 -8.71 13.11
CA VAL A 192 -0.88 -9.08 13.34
C VAL A 192 -0.75 -10.58 13.57
N LYS A 193 0.04 -11.24 12.72
CA LYS A 193 0.39 -12.66 12.89
C LYS A 193 1.61 -12.82 13.82
N ARG A 194 1.41 -13.45 14.97
CA ARG A 194 2.46 -13.73 15.96
C ARG A 194 3.48 -14.74 15.44
N ALA A 195 4.76 -14.39 15.47
CA ALA A 195 5.84 -15.20 14.87
C ALA A 195 6.07 -16.56 15.55
N LEU A 196 5.87 -16.65 16.88
CA LEU A 196 6.14 -17.88 17.65
C LEU A 196 4.98 -18.88 17.64
N THR A 197 3.73 -18.40 17.72
CA THR A 197 2.53 -19.25 17.80
C THR A 197 1.82 -19.42 16.46
N GLY A 198 2.06 -18.52 15.50
CA GLY A 198 1.31 -18.45 14.25
C GLY A 198 -0.11 -17.88 14.38
N THR A 199 -0.56 -17.53 15.59
CA THR A 199 -1.86 -16.91 15.89
C THR A 199 -2.00 -15.58 15.15
N LYS A 200 -3.21 -15.29 14.65
CA LYS A 200 -3.63 -13.96 14.17
C LYS A 200 -4.32 -13.25 15.34
N GLU A 201 -3.88 -12.04 15.67
CA GLU A 201 -4.47 -11.18 16.70
C GLU A 201 -4.68 -9.79 16.12
N GLU A 202 -5.80 -9.15 16.45
CA GLU A 202 -6.10 -7.79 16.00
C GLU A 202 -5.54 -6.77 17.00
N VAL A 203 -4.83 -5.76 16.50
CA VAL A 203 -4.27 -4.66 17.31
C VAL A 203 -4.72 -3.30 16.78
N PRO A 204 -4.93 -2.28 17.63
CA PRO A 204 -5.25 -0.93 17.19
C PRO A 204 -4.21 -0.32 16.25
N ALA A 205 -4.68 0.14 15.10
CA ALA A 205 -3.88 0.70 14.03
C ALA A 205 -3.95 2.24 14.03
N ILE A 206 -2.79 2.91 13.94
CA ILE A 206 -2.68 4.37 14.10
C ILE A 206 -1.75 4.97 13.05
N LYS A 207 -2.11 6.13 12.48
CA LYS A 207 -1.25 6.94 11.61
C LYS A 207 -0.65 8.09 12.40
N ALA A 208 0.65 8.03 12.68
CA ALA A 208 1.35 9.07 13.42
C ALA A 208 1.71 10.23 12.48
N TYR A 209 1.21 11.43 12.80
CA TYR A 209 1.48 12.66 12.03
C TYR A 209 2.55 13.53 12.69
N TYR A 210 2.65 13.48 14.02
CA TYR A 210 3.70 14.12 14.80
C TYR A 210 4.16 13.18 15.91
N VAL A 211 5.47 13.18 16.18
CA VAL A 211 6.06 12.49 17.33
C VAL A 211 6.99 13.44 18.09
N GLU A 212 7.18 13.17 19.38
CA GLU A 212 8.15 13.85 20.24
C GLU A 212 8.95 12.78 20.97
N LEU A 213 10.27 12.76 20.78
CA LEU A 213 11.17 11.81 21.46
C LEU A 213 11.30 12.20 22.94
N ILE A 214 11.04 11.24 23.84
CA ILE A 214 11.12 11.41 25.29
C ILE A 214 12.44 10.84 25.83
N SER A 215 12.84 9.64 25.37
CA SER A 215 14.10 8.98 25.74
C SER A 215 14.55 7.95 24.70
N GLU A 216 15.83 7.60 24.77
CA GLU A 216 16.56 6.57 24.00
C GLU A 216 17.12 5.47 24.92
#